data_AF-A0A9E3ACW8-F1
#
_entry.id   AF-A0A9E3ACW8-F1
#
_cell.length_a   1.000
_cell.length_b   1.000
_cell.length_c   1.000
_cell.angle_alpha   90.00
_cell.angle_beta   90.00
_cell.angle_gamma   90.00
#
_symmetry.space_group_name_H-M   'P 1'
#
loop_
_entity.id
_entity.type
_entity.pdbx_description
1 polymer ?
#
loop_
_entity_poly.entity_id
_entity_poly.type
_entity_poly.pdbx_seq_one_letter_code
_entity_poly.pdbx_strand_id
1 'polypeptide(L)'
;FLRMLADLDPCEGEVRLDGRPREAFAAHAWRLQAIYVAAEAGWWSEQVADHFPAPNRPAARGLAQDLGLAGELLDAAVARLSTGEKQRLALVRALVLNPPVLLLDEPTGALDQASVARVEAVLRERLAGGCALVMVTHDDALAARLGEQRYRMFERRLSLA
;
A
#
# COMPACT_ATOMS: atom_id res chain seq x y z
N PHE A 1 13.03 -5.72 -2.54
CA PHE A 1 13.04 -5.74 -1.05
C PHE A 1 11.62 -5.91 -0.49
N LEU A 2 10.68 -4.98 -0.72
CA LEU A 2 9.32 -5.08 -0.15
C LEU A 2 8.59 -6.40 -0.46
N ARG A 3 8.71 -6.89 -1.70
CA ARG A 3 8.13 -8.18 -2.11
C ARG A 3 8.62 -9.38 -1.30
N MET A 4 9.86 -9.35 -0.80
CA MET A 4 10.40 -10.40 0.08
C MET A 4 9.70 -10.36 1.45
N LEU A 5 9.51 -9.16 2.01
CA LEU A 5 8.77 -8.98 3.26
C LEU A 5 7.31 -9.46 3.12
N ALA A 6 6.72 -9.27 1.95
CA ALA A 6 5.36 -9.71 1.62
C ALA A 6 5.22 -11.21 1.31
N ASP A 7 6.30 -12.01 1.43
CA ASP A 7 6.31 -13.42 1.03
C ASP A 7 5.97 -13.65 -0.45
N LEU A 8 6.34 -12.72 -1.34
CA LEU A 8 6.12 -12.86 -2.78
C LEU A 8 7.36 -13.33 -3.54
N ASP A 9 8.54 -13.05 -3.00
CA ASP A 9 9.83 -13.48 -3.55
C ASP A 9 10.62 -14.23 -2.45
N PRO A 10 11.42 -15.25 -2.81
CA PRO A 10 12.32 -15.91 -1.87
C PRO A 10 13.29 -14.93 -1.21
N CYS A 11 13.61 -15.16 0.06
CA CYS A 11 14.63 -14.40 0.78
C CYS A 11 15.39 -15.29 1.76
N GLU A 12 16.64 -14.92 2.00
CA GLU A 12 17.42 -15.44 3.12
C GLU A 12 17.21 -14.55 4.35
N GLY A 13 17.29 -15.14 5.54
CA GLY A 13 17.04 -14.45 6.81
C GLY A 13 15.64 -14.71 7.37
N GLU A 14 15.27 -13.94 8.38
CA GLU A 14 14.02 -14.12 9.11
C GLU A 14 13.17 -12.84 9.09
N VAL A 15 11.87 -12.99 8.86
CA VAL A 15 10.88 -11.91 8.99
C VAL A 15 9.92 -12.27 10.11
N ARG A 16 9.73 -11.36 11.06
CA ARG A 16 8.81 -11.55 12.20
C ARG A 16 7.79 -10.42 12.26
N LEU A 17 6.57 -10.75 12.67
CA LEU A 17 5.53 -9.81 13.06
C LEU A 17 5.14 -10.09 14.51
N ASP A 18 5.29 -9.10 15.38
CA ASP A 18 5.06 -9.23 16.83
C ASP A 18 5.76 -10.44 17.45
N GLY A 19 7.03 -10.65 17.05
CA GLY A 19 7.87 -11.76 17.49
C GLY A 19 7.56 -13.12 16.84
N ARG A 20 6.44 -13.26 16.11
CA ARG A 20 6.07 -14.48 15.41
C ARG A 20 6.74 -14.54 14.03
N PRO A 21 7.46 -15.64 13.69
CA PRO A 21 8.08 -15.76 12.37
C PRO A 21 7.03 -15.90 11.28
N ARG A 22 7.30 -15.34 10.11
CA ARG A 22 6.46 -15.44 8.90
C ARG A 22 6.12 -16.88 8.55
N GLU A 23 7.07 -17.79 8.73
CA GLU A 23 6.95 -19.22 8.43
C GLU A 23 5.92 -19.93 9.35
N ALA A 24 5.52 -19.30 10.46
CA ALA A 24 4.44 -19.79 11.31
C ALA A 24 3.02 -19.46 10.78
N PHE A 25 2.93 -18.71 9.67
CA PHE A 25 1.68 -18.38 9.01
C PHE A 25 1.53 -19.17 7.71
N ALA A 26 0.30 -19.49 7.34
CA ALA A 26 0.03 -19.83 5.95
C ALA A 26 0.32 -18.60 5.07
N ALA A 27 0.90 -18.81 3.89
CA ALA A 27 1.36 -17.71 3.04
C ALA A 27 0.27 -16.67 2.71
N HIS A 28 -0.97 -17.11 2.48
CA HIS A 28 -2.11 -16.21 2.26
C HIS A 28 -2.48 -15.41 3.52
N ALA A 29 -2.35 -16.00 4.71
CA ALA A 29 -2.63 -15.34 5.97
C ALA A 29 -1.56 -14.29 6.28
N TRP A 30 -0.28 -14.58 6.01
CA TRP A 30 0.80 -13.59 6.12
C TRP A 30 0.56 -12.39 5.21
N ARG A 31 0.17 -12.63 3.95
CA ARG A 31 -0.11 -11.56 2.97
C ARG A 31 -1.30 -10.68 3.33
N LEU A 32 -2.15 -11.10 4.27
CA LEU A 32 -3.19 -10.26 4.87
C LEU A 32 -2.67 -9.44 6.06
N GLN A 33 -1.57 -9.85 6.70
CA GLN A 33 -0.90 -9.08 7.75
C GLN A 33 0.02 -7.99 7.16
N ALA A 34 0.82 -8.36 6.15
CA ALA A 34 1.78 -7.49 5.48
C ALA A 34 1.39 -7.28 4.01
N ILE A 35 0.55 -6.27 3.76
CA ILE A 35 0.00 -6.03 2.42
C ILE A 35 0.96 -5.21 1.59
N TYR A 36 1.33 -5.77 0.43
CA TYR A 36 2.15 -5.09 -0.55
C TYR A 36 1.32 -4.35 -1.60
N VAL A 37 1.63 -3.07 -1.78
CA VAL A 37 1.11 -2.21 -2.84
C VAL A 37 2.26 -1.87 -3.78
N ALA A 38 2.23 -2.45 -4.98
CA ALA A 38 3.23 -2.18 -6.01
C ALA A 38 3.05 -0.77 -6.61
N ALA A 39 4.14 -0.21 -7.14
CA ALA A 39 4.12 1.05 -7.91
C ALA A 39 3.15 0.96 -9.09
N GLU A 40 3.13 -0.20 -9.76
CA GLU A 40 2.15 -0.55 -10.78
C GLU A 40 1.25 -1.68 -10.26
N ALA A 41 0.03 -1.32 -9.87
CA ALA A 41 -0.91 -2.27 -9.31
C ALA A 41 -1.49 -3.22 -10.36
N GLY A 42 -1.56 -4.51 -10.02
CA GLY A 42 -2.27 -5.51 -10.82
C GLY A 42 -3.79 -5.34 -10.75
N TRP A 43 -4.44 -5.56 -11.90
CA TRP A 43 -5.89 -5.59 -12.09
C TRP A 43 -6.24 -6.86 -12.87
N TRP A 44 -7.00 -7.76 -12.25
CA TRP A 44 -7.32 -9.10 -12.80
C TRP A 44 -8.73 -9.20 -13.39
N SER A 45 -9.53 -8.14 -13.26
CA SER A 45 -10.83 -7.99 -13.92
C SER A 45 -10.88 -6.65 -14.66
N GLU A 46 -11.79 -6.54 -15.62
CA GLU A 46 -12.07 -5.29 -16.33
C GLU A 46 -12.80 -4.28 -15.43
N GLN A 47 -13.54 -4.75 -14.43
CA GLN A 47 -14.36 -3.91 -13.55
C GLN A 47 -13.65 -3.66 -12.22
N VAL A 48 -13.65 -2.40 -11.76
CA VAL A 48 -13.02 -2.02 -10.48
C VAL A 48 -13.67 -2.78 -9.32
N ALA A 49 -15.00 -2.89 -9.30
CA ALA A 49 -15.78 -3.54 -8.24
C ALA A 49 -15.38 -5.00 -7.95
N ASP A 50 -14.81 -5.71 -8.93
CA ASP A 50 -14.41 -7.11 -8.80
C ASP A 50 -13.10 -7.28 -8.00
N HIS A 51 -12.40 -6.18 -7.76
CA HIS A 51 -11.18 -6.14 -6.95
C HIS A 51 -11.46 -5.90 -5.47
N PHE A 52 -12.73 -5.67 -5.13
CA PHE A 52 -13.21 -5.41 -3.77
C PHE A 52 -14.30 -6.44 -3.43
N PRO A 53 -14.04 -7.38 -2.49
CA PRO A 53 -15.07 -8.28 -2.00
C PRO A 53 -16.31 -7.51 -1.57
N ALA A 54 -17.51 -8.03 -1.86
CA ALA A 54 -18.77 -7.32 -1.62
C ALA A 54 -18.91 -6.72 -0.21
N PRO A 55 -18.50 -7.40 0.89
CA PRO A 55 -18.55 -6.82 2.23
C PRO A 55 -17.68 -5.56 2.41
N ASN A 56 -16.63 -5.42 1.62
CA ASN A 56 -15.66 -4.31 1.73
C ASN A 56 -16.04 -3.11 0.87
N ARG A 57 -16.98 -3.26 -0.08
CA ARG A 57 -17.32 -2.18 -1.04
C ARG A 57 -17.79 -0.88 -0.37
N PRO A 58 -18.63 -0.88 0.68
CA PRO A 58 -19.02 0.35 1.35
C PRO A 58 -17.83 1.10 1.97
N ALA A 59 -16.97 0.38 2.70
CA ALA A 59 -15.76 0.96 3.29
C ALA A 59 -14.75 1.43 2.23
N ALA A 60 -14.64 0.70 1.11
CA ALA A 60 -13.81 1.10 -0.01
C ALA A 60 -14.30 2.40 -0.67
N ARG A 61 -15.62 2.65 -0.76
CA ARG A 61 -16.14 3.93 -1.26
C ARG A 61 -15.76 5.10 -0.34
N GLY A 62 -15.88 4.92 0.98
CA GLY A 62 -15.46 5.94 1.95
C GLY A 62 -13.98 6.27 1.80
N LEU A 63 -13.12 5.25 1.78
CA LEU A 63 -11.67 5.43 1.60
C LEU A 63 -11.30 6.04 0.24
N ALA A 64 -12.05 5.72 -0.81
CA ALA A 64 -11.86 6.35 -2.11
C ALA A 64 -12.11 7.87 -2.01
N GLN A 65 -13.18 8.29 -1.32
CA GLN A 65 -13.50 9.70 -1.11
C GLN A 65 -12.42 10.42 -0.28
N ASP A 66 -11.90 9.79 0.77
CA ASP A 66 -10.80 10.34 1.58
C ASP A 66 -9.55 10.61 0.71
N LEU A 67 -9.27 9.70 -0.21
CA LEU A 67 -8.21 9.80 -1.21
C LEU A 67 -8.55 10.69 -2.41
N GLY A 68 -9.68 11.40 -2.38
CA GLY A 68 -10.08 12.35 -3.42
C GLY A 68 -10.50 11.69 -4.73
N LEU A 69 -11.08 10.49 -4.65
CA LEU A 69 -11.69 9.78 -5.76
C LEU A 69 -13.22 9.90 -5.68
N ALA A 70 -13.87 9.99 -6.83
CA ALA A 70 -15.32 9.86 -6.90
C ALA A 70 -15.73 8.44 -6.49
N GLY A 71 -16.74 8.30 -5.64
CA GLY A 71 -17.15 7.00 -5.10
C GLY A 71 -17.64 6.04 -6.20
N GLU A 72 -18.15 6.59 -7.29
CA GLU A 72 -18.64 5.91 -8.49
C GLU A 72 -17.51 5.23 -9.28
N LEU A 73 -16.25 5.59 -9.04
CA LEU A 73 -15.11 4.92 -9.69
C LEU A 73 -15.00 3.44 -9.31
N LEU A 74 -15.61 3.01 -8.21
CA LEU A 74 -15.70 1.58 -7.89
C LEU A 74 -16.54 0.80 -8.90
N ASP A 75 -17.45 1.44 -9.63
CA ASP A 75 -18.30 0.79 -10.64
C ASP A 75 -17.75 0.98 -12.06
N ALA A 76 -16.63 1.71 -12.20
CA ALA A 76 -16.01 2.00 -13.49
C ALA A 76 -15.22 0.79 -14.05
N ALA A 77 -14.99 0.82 -15.36
CA ALA A 77 -14.03 -0.05 -16.00
C ALA A 77 -12.60 0.42 -15.69
N VAL A 78 -11.70 -0.50 -15.33
CA VAL A 78 -10.29 -0.25 -15.01
C VAL A 78 -9.57 0.48 -16.15
N ALA A 79 -9.92 0.16 -17.40
CA ALA A 79 -9.32 0.79 -18.59
C ALA A 79 -9.59 2.30 -18.70
N ARG A 80 -10.63 2.82 -18.02
CA ARG A 80 -10.98 4.25 -18.02
C ARG A 80 -10.25 5.06 -16.95
N LEU A 81 -9.61 4.38 -16.00
CA LEU A 81 -8.91 5.04 -14.90
C LEU A 81 -7.56 5.59 -15.39
N SER A 82 -7.25 6.81 -14.97
CA SER A 82 -5.90 7.36 -15.02
C SER A 82 -4.93 6.55 -14.14
N THR A 83 -3.63 6.67 -14.39
CA THR A 83 -2.60 6.02 -13.58
C THR A 83 -2.72 6.41 -12.10
N GLY A 84 -2.95 7.68 -11.79
CA GLY A 84 -3.14 8.16 -10.42
C GLY A 84 -4.41 7.66 -9.75
N GLU A 85 -5.50 7.44 -10.48
CA GLU A 85 -6.71 6.80 -9.94
C GLU A 85 -6.47 5.32 -9.66
N LYS A 86 -5.82 4.59 -10.58
CA LYS A 86 -5.44 3.18 -10.35
C LYS A 86 -4.58 3.04 -9.11
N GLN A 87 -3.60 3.93 -8.94
CA GLN A 87 -2.71 3.93 -7.80
C GLN A 87 -3.46 4.17 -6.48
N ARG A 88 -4.31 5.20 -6.41
CA ARG A 88 -5.11 5.48 -5.22
C ARG A 88 -6.11 4.36 -4.93
N LEU A 89 -6.77 3.78 -5.94
CA LEU A 89 -7.67 2.63 -5.74
C LEU A 89 -6.92 1.36 -5.30
N ALA A 90 -5.68 1.15 -5.75
CA ALA A 90 -4.83 0.07 -5.25
C ALA A 90 -4.52 0.26 -3.76
N LEU A 91 -4.29 1.51 -3.33
CA LEU A 91 -4.14 1.84 -1.93
C LEU A 91 -5.45 1.61 -1.15
N VAL A 92 -6.62 2.02 -1.68
CA VAL A 92 -7.94 1.70 -1.09
C VAL A 92 -8.09 0.20 -0.88
N ARG A 93 -7.71 -0.61 -1.86
CA ARG A 93 -7.80 -2.08 -1.82
C ARG A 93 -6.96 -2.68 -0.70
N ALA A 94 -5.81 -2.10 -0.37
CA ALA A 94 -5.01 -2.50 0.77
C ALA A 94 -5.60 -1.99 2.09
N LEU A 95 -5.97 -0.70 2.15
CA LEU A 95 -6.45 -0.04 3.36
C LEU A 95 -7.76 -0.62 3.90
N VAL A 96 -8.67 -1.05 3.02
CA VAL A 96 -9.97 -1.61 3.42
C VAL A 96 -9.83 -2.92 4.20
N LEU A 97 -8.71 -3.61 4.06
CA LEU A 97 -8.40 -4.84 4.81
C LEU A 97 -7.85 -4.56 6.21
N ASN A 98 -7.60 -3.29 6.54
CA ASN A 98 -7.06 -2.84 7.82
C ASN A 98 -5.84 -3.67 8.30
N PRO A 99 -4.78 -3.81 7.48
CA PRO A 99 -3.63 -4.62 7.84
C PRO A 99 -2.79 -3.95 8.93
N PRO A 100 -2.10 -4.74 9.79
CA PRO A 100 -1.13 -4.20 10.73
C PRO A 100 0.11 -3.63 10.03
N VAL A 101 0.44 -4.08 8.81
CA VAL A 101 1.60 -3.59 8.05
C VAL A 101 1.24 -3.30 6.60
N LEU A 102 1.61 -2.11 6.13
CA LEU A 102 1.57 -1.73 4.71
C LEU A 102 2.99 -1.61 4.15
N LEU A 103 3.22 -2.28 3.03
CA LEU A 103 4.45 -2.24 2.26
C LEU A 103 4.18 -1.49 0.96
N LEU A 104 4.62 -0.25 0.87
CA LEU A 104 4.23 0.69 -0.19
C LEU A 104 5.40 0.96 -1.14
N ASP A 105 5.25 0.61 -2.40
CA ASP A 105 6.23 0.89 -3.46
C ASP A 105 5.78 2.10 -4.27
N GLU A 106 6.47 3.22 -4.11
CA GLU A 106 6.20 4.50 -4.78
C GLU A 106 4.72 4.95 -4.72
N PRO A 107 4.05 4.96 -3.54
CA PRO A 107 2.59 5.10 -3.43
C PRO A 107 2.01 6.42 -3.96
N THR A 108 2.88 7.39 -4.27
CA THR A 108 2.53 8.74 -4.75
C THR A 108 3.14 9.08 -6.11
N GLY A 109 3.87 8.16 -6.74
CA GLY A 109 4.69 8.44 -7.92
C GLY A 109 3.95 9.02 -9.14
N ALA A 110 2.67 8.70 -9.32
CA ALA A 110 1.84 9.21 -10.42
C ALA A 110 0.81 10.27 -9.99
N LEU A 111 0.98 10.89 -8.81
CA LEU A 111 -0.01 11.80 -8.23
C LEU A 111 0.40 13.27 -8.32
N ASP A 112 -0.60 14.14 -8.50
CA ASP A 112 -0.45 15.58 -8.27
C ASP A 112 -0.30 15.90 -6.78
N GLN A 113 0.18 17.11 -6.46
CA GLN A 113 0.47 17.53 -5.09
C GLN A 113 -0.76 17.47 -4.15
N ALA A 114 -1.96 17.74 -4.66
CA ALA A 114 -3.18 17.69 -3.85
C ALA A 114 -3.56 16.24 -3.50
N SER A 115 -3.41 15.33 -4.47
CA SER A 115 -3.59 13.90 -4.30
C SER A 115 -2.53 13.30 -3.36
N VAL A 116 -1.27 13.74 -3.46
CA VAL A 116 -0.20 13.37 -2.51
C VAL A 116 -0.58 13.76 -1.08
N ALA A 117 -1.06 14.98 -0.87
CA ALA A 117 -1.46 15.44 0.46
C ALA A 117 -2.60 14.60 1.07
N ARG A 118 -3.55 14.15 0.24
CA ARG A 118 -4.63 13.25 0.67
C ARG A 118 -4.12 11.85 1.04
N VAL A 119 -3.25 11.27 0.20
CA VAL A 119 -2.59 9.99 0.52
C VAL A 119 -1.82 10.09 1.82
N GLU A 120 -1.03 11.15 1.99
CA GLU A 120 -0.26 11.39 3.21
C GLU A 120 -1.16 11.47 4.46
N ALA A 121 -2.26 12.22 4.39
CA ALA A 121 -3.21 12.34 5.50
C ALA A 121 -3.79 10.98 5.93
N VAL A 122 -4.23 10.17 4.97
CA VAL A 122 -4.75 8.81 5.25
C VAL A 122 -3.67 7.92 5.84
N LEU A 123 -2.44 7.95 5.31
CA LEU A 123 -1.33 7.15 5.85
C LEU A 123 -0.96 7.56 7.28
N ARG A 124 -1.01 8.86 7.61
CA ARG A 124 -0.81 9.35 8.99
C ARG A 124 -1.87 8.83 9.95
N GLU A 125 -3.13 8.81 9.52
CA GLU A 125 -4.22 8.24 10.32
C GLU A 125 -3.96 6.75 10.61
N ARG A 126 -3.52 5.99 9.61
CA ARG A 126 -3.17 4.57 9.79
C ARG A 126 -2.01 4.36 10.75
N LEU A 127 -0.95 5.17 10.64
CA LEU A 127 0.17 5.16 11.59
C LEU A 127 -0.32 5.44 13.02
N ALA A 128 -1.15 6.47 13.21
CA ALA A 128 -1.73 6.82 14.51
C ALA A 128 -2.62 5.69 15.07
N GLY A 129 -3.26 4.91 14.19
CA GLY A 129 -4.03 3.71 14.52
C GLY A 129 -3.18 2.44 14.77
N GLY A 130 -1.84 2.54 14.74
CA GLY A 130 -0.93 1.42 15.02
C GLY A 130 -0.51 0.59 13.80
N CYS A 131 -0.85 1.01 12.58
CA CYS A 131 -0.36 0.36 11.35
C CYS A 131 1.12 0.73 11.14
N ALA A 132 1.97 -0.25 10.90
CA ALA A 132 3.36 -0.01 10.50
C ALA A 132 3.44 0.24 8.98
N LEU A 133 4.23 1.24 8.58
CA LEU A 133 4.48 1.56 7.17
C LEU A 133 5.95 1.29 6.81
N VAL A 134 6.17 0.53 5.74
CA VAL A 134 7.48 0.45 5.07
C VAL A 134 7.28 0.93 3.64
N MET A 135 7.94 2.05 3.30
CA MET A 135 7.75 2.71 2.02
C MET A 135 9.06 2.83 1.26
N VAL A 136 9.01 2.54 -0.04
CA VAL A 136 10.06 2.89 -1.00
C VAL A 136 9.57 4.12 -1.77
N THR A 137 10.37 5.17 -1.80
CA THR A 137 10.08 6.35 -2.60
C THR A 137 11.34 7.11 -2.99
N HIS A 138 11.29 7.79 -4.14
CA HIS A 138 12.28 8.78 -4.56
C HIS A 138 11.95 10.21 -4.06
N ASP A 139 10.79 10.43 -3.43
CA ASP A 139 10.43 11.72 -2.82
C ASP A 139 10.99 11.82 -1.39
N ASP A 140 12.15 12.46 -1.26
CA ASP A 140 12.82 12.72 0.02
C ASP A 140 11.94 13.50 1.00
N ALA A 141 11.06 14.39 0.50
CA ALA A 141 10.20 15.21 1.33
C ALA A 141 9.05 14.37 1.91
N LEU A 142 8.45 13.50 1.11
CA LEU A 142 7.45 12.53 1.60
C LEU A 142 8.08 11.57 2.62
N ALA A 143 9.28 11.04 2.31
CA ALA A 143 10.01 10.17 3.22
C ALA A 143 10.32 10.85 4.56
N ALA A 144 10.71 12.14 4.56
CA ALA A 144 10.95 12.91 5.78
C ALA A 144 9.67 13.20 6.58
N ARG A 145 8.52 13.34 5.90
CA ARG A 145 7.25 13.67 6.53
C ARG A 145 6.58 12.46 7.17
N LEU A 146 6.65 11.28 6.54
CA LEU A 146 6.00 10.05 7.02
C LEU A 146 6.94 9.10 7.75
N GLY A 147 8.23 9.07 7.39
CA GLY A 147 9.18 8.10 7.92
C GLY A 147 9.82 8.58 9.22
N GLU A 148 9.72 7.77 10.27
CA GLU A 148 10.49 7.94 11.50
C GLU A 148 11.97 7.55 11.29
N GLN A 149 12.20 6.46 10.55
CA GLN A 149 13.52 6.01 10.13
C GLN A 149 13.62 5.99 8.62
N ARG A 150 14.78 6.42 8.10
CA ARG A 150 15.05 6.45 6.67
C ARG A 150 16.31 5.65 6.38
N TYR A 151 16.23 4.83 5.35
CA TYR A 151 17.36 4.05 4.88
C TYR A 151 17.59 4.35 3.41
N ARG A 152 18.86 4.42 3.01
CA ARG A 152 19.27 4.54 1.61
C ARG A 152 19.74 3.20 1.11
N MET A 153 19.28 2.82 -0.08
CA MET A 153 19.75 1.64 -0.76
C MET A 153 20.84 2.01 -1.77
N PHE A 154 22.05 1.50 -1.58
CA PHE A 154 23.18 1.69 -2.49
C PHE A 154 23.91 0.36 -2.66
N GLU A 155 24.24 -0.01 -3.90
CA GLU A 155 24.90 -1.29 -4.21
C GLU A 155 24.26 -2.51 -3.53
N ARG A 156 22.92 -2.57 -3.54
CA ARG A 156 22.11 -3.64 -2.91
C ARG A 156 22.26 -3.74 -1.38
N ARG A 157 22.78 -2.70 -0.72
CA ARG A 157 22.85 -2.59 0.74
C ARG A 157 21.98 -1.44 1.21
N LEU A 158 21.26 -1.67 2.30
CA LEU A 158 20.54 -0.62 3.03
C LEU A 158 21.44 -0.07 4.12
N SER A 159 21.60 1.25 4.17
CA SER A 159 22.26 1.97 5.25
C SER A 159 21.32 3.03 5.84
N LEU A 160 21.42 3.30 7.14
CA LEU A 160 20.66 4.37 7.78
C LEU A 160 21.09 5.72 7.19
N ALA A 161 20.11 6.56 6.85
CA ALA A 161 20.30 7.83 6.14
C ALA A 161 20.38 9.04 7.07
#